data_AF-A0A2V9HZ82-F1
#
_entry.id   AF-A0A2V9HZ82-F1
#
_cell.length_a   1.000
_cell.length_b   1.000
_cell.length_c   1.000
_cell.angle_alpha   90.00
_cell.angle_beta   90.00
_cell.angle_gamma   90.00
#
_symmetry.space_group_name_H-M   'P 1'
#
loop_
_entity.id
_entity.type
_entity.pdbx_description
1 polymer ?
#
loop_
_entity_poly.entity_id
_entity_poly.type
_entity_poly.pdbx_seq_one_letter_code
_entity_poly.pdbx_strand_id
1 'polypeptide(L)' 'SRREIAELLGIAAQGKIRSPVERFRLDDINTALARLEQGTLAGRAVICPA' A
#
# COMPACT_ATOMS: atom_id res chain seq x y z
N SER A 1 20.89 -0.02 0.42
CA SER A 1 21.24 0.45 1.78
C SER A 1 20.17 0.02 2.80
N ARG A 2 20.35 -1.13 3.48
CA ARG A 2 19.38 -1.62 4.51
C ARG A 2 19.13 -0.59 5.63
N ARG A 3 20.16 0.21 5.95
CA ARG A 3 20.12 1.27 6.96
C ARG A 3 19.16 2.41 6.59
N GLU A 4 19.18 2.88 5.34
CA GLU A 4 18.29 3.95 4.87
C GLU A 4 16.81 3.52 4.95
N ILE A 5 16.51 2.25 4.64
CA ILE A 5 15.16 1.70 4.79
C ILE A 5 14.73 1.70 6.27
N ALA A 6 15.61 1.30 7.18
CA ALA A 6 15.32 1.30 8.61
C ALA A 6 15.05 2.73 9.13
N GLU A 7 15.83 3.71 8.67
CA GLU A 7 15.64 5.12 9.00
C GLU A 7 14.29 5.64 8.48
N LEU A 8 13.93 5.34 7.22
CA LEU A 8 12.64 5.71 6.62
C LEU A 8 11.45 5.06 7.35
N LEU A 9 11.56 3.78 7.71
CA LEU A 9 10.52 3.09 8.49
C LEU A 9 10.34 3.73 9.87
N GLY A 10 11.42 4.18 10.51
CA GLY A 10 11.35 4.93 11.76
C GLY A 10 10.57 6.25 11.61
N ILE A 11 10.79 6.98 10.52
CA ILE A 11 10.04 8.22 10.21
C ILE A 11 8.56 7.92 9.94
N ALA A 12 8.27 6.86 9.18
CA ALA A 12 6.89 6.44 8.88
C ALA A 12 6.14 6.00 10.14
N ALA A 13 6.80 5.27 11.06
CA ALA A 13 6.22 4.85 12.34
C ALA A 13 5.85 6.04 13.26
N GLN A 14 6.57 7.16 13.15
CA GLN A 14 6.23 8.42 13.82
C GLN A 14 5.03 9.14 13.19
N GLY A 15 4.48 8.62 12.09
CA GLY A 15 3.33 9.18 11.39
C GLY A 15 3.64 10.42 10.55
N LYS A 16 4.91 10.80 10.41
CA LYS A 16 5.38 11.96 9.63
C LYS A 16 5.23 11.77 8.12
N ILE A 17 5.19 10.52 7.67
CA ILE A 17 4.93 10.12 6.29
C ILE A 17 3.81 9.08 6.33
N ARG A 18 2.77 9.29 5.51
CA ARG A 18 1.68 8.34 5.33
C ARG A 18 1.43 8.15 3.85
N SER A 19 1.29 6.90 3.42
CA SER A 19 0.87 6.58 2.06
C SER A 19 -0.63 6.27 2.08
N PRO A 20 -1.44 6.89 1.21
CA PRO A 20 -2.83 6.48 1.03
C PRO A 20 -2.86 5.06 0.45
N VAL A 21 -3.53 4.15 1.16
CA VAL A 21 -3.65 2.76 0.77
C VAL A 21 -5.10 2.32 0.81
N GLU A 22 -5.50 1.55 -0.19
CA GLU A 22 -6.75 0.79 -0.22
C GLU A 22 -6.41 -0.67 0.08
N ARG A 23 -7.11 -1.25 1.07
CA ARG A 23 -6.89 -2.65 1.47
C ARG A 23 -7.91 -3.55 0.80
N PHE A 24 -7.44 -4.65 0.22
CA PHE A 24 -8.26 -5.65 -0.42
C PHE A 24 -8.00 -7.02 0.22
N ARG A 25 -9.03 -7.87 0.28
CA ARG A 25 -8.83 -9.29 0.59
C ARG A 25 -8.14 -9.96 -0.59
N LEU A 26 -7.52 -11.11 -0.36
CA LEU A 26 -6.95 -11.92 -1.43
C LEU A 26 -7.99 -12.30 -2.50
N ASP A 27 -9.20 -12.63 -2.07
CA ASP A 27 -10.31 -13.02 -2.97
C ASP A 27 -10.72 -11.88 -3.91
N ASP A 28 -10.46 -10.63 -3.53
CA ASP A 28 -10.80 -9.42 -4.29
C ASP A 28 -9.67 -8.95 -5.23
N ILE A 29 -8.61 -9.74 -5.41
CA ILE A 29 -7.41 -9.34 -6.17
C ILE A 29 -7.74 -8.88 -7.60
N ASN A 30 -8.71 -9.55 -8.25
CA ASN A 30 -9.14 -9.19 -9.61
C ASN A 30 -9.79 -7.80 -9.66
N THR A 31 -10.57 -7.45 -8.63
CA THR A 31 -11.16 -6.11 -8.50
C THR A 31 -10.08 -5.05 -8.31
N ALA A 32 -9.08 -5.34 -7.47
CA ALA A 32 -7.96 -4.42 -7.25
C ALA A 32 -7.15 -4.18 -8.54
N LEU A 33 -6.88 -5.25 -9.29
CA LEU A 33 -6.21 -5.19 -10.60
C LEU A 33 -7.00 -4.38 -11.62
N ALA A 34 -8.30 -4.65 -11.78
CA ALA A 34 -9.15 -3.92 -12.72
C ALA A 34 -9.18 -2.42 -12.41
N ARG A 35 -9.30 -2.04 -11.12
CA ARG A 35 -9.28 -0.63 -10.71
C ARG A 35 -7.92 0.05 -10.93
N LEU A 36 -6.83 -0.70 -10.77
CA LEU A 36 -5.49 -0.19 -11.08
C LEU A 36 -5.35 0.10 -12.57
N GLU A 37 -5.76 -0.83 -13.44
CA GLU A 37 -5.71 -0.67 -14.91
C GLU A 37 -6.60 0.48 -15.40
N GLN A 38 -7.76 0.66 -14.78
CA GLN A 38 -8.69 1.75 -15.07
C GLN A 38 -8.24 3.10 -14.50
N GLY A 39 -7.18 3.13 -13.67
CA GLY A 39 -6.72 4.34 -13.00
C GLY A 39 -7.67 4.89 -11.93
N THR A 40 -8.60 4.07 -11.44
CA THR A 40 -9.60 4.45 -10.41
C THR A 40 -9.18 4.10 -8.98
N LEU A 41 -7.97 3.56 -8.83
CA LEU A 41 -7.38 3.26 -7.55
C LEU A 41 -6.71 4.50 -6.95
N ALA A 42 -7.08 4.83 -5.71
CA ALA A 42 -6.44 5.91 -4.97
C ALA A 42 -5.16 5.41 -4.28
N GLY A 43 -4.00 5.87 -4.75
CA GLY A 43 -2.71 5.55 -4.12
C GLY A 43 -2.24 4.12 -4.42
N ARG A 44 -2.29 3.22 -3.43
CA ARG A 44 -1.78 1.84 -3.54
C ARG A 44 -2.81 0.81 -3.06
N ALA A 45 -3.01 -0.25 -3.84
CA ALA A 45 -3.66 -1.46 -3.37
C ALA A 45 -2.71 -2.23 -2.45
N VAL A 46 -3.19 -2.66 -1.29
CA VAL A 46 -2.51 -3.59 -0.40
C VAL A 46 -3.38 -4.83 -0.25
N ILE A 47 -2.88 -5.98 -0.70
CA ILE A 47 -3.57 -7.25 -0.54
C ILE A 47 -3.27 -7.79 0.86
N CYS A 48 -4.32 -8.05 1.63
CA CYS A 48 -4.25 -8.60 2.97
C CYS A 48 -4.70 -10.07 2.95
N PRO A 49 -3.87 -11.02 3.45
CA PRO A 49 -4.21 -12.45 3.47
C PRO A 49 -5.32 -12.87 4.45
N ALA A 50 -5.92 -11.94 5.19
CA ALA A 50 -6.96 -12.20 6.19
C ALA A 50 -8.35 -12.14 5.56
#